data_AF-A0AAP3A7W2-F1
#
_entry.id   AF-A0AAP3A7W2-F1
#
_cell.length_a   1.000
_cell.length_b   1.000
_cell.length_c   1.000
_cell.angle_alpha   90.00
_cell.angle_beta   90.00
_cell.angle_gamma   90.00
#
_symmetry.space_group_name_H-M   'P 1'
#
loop_
_entity.id
_entity.type
_entity.pdbx_description
1 polymer ?
#
loop_
_entity_poly.entity_id
_entity_poly.type
_entity_poly.pdbx_seq_one_letter_code
_entity_poly.pdbx_strand_id
1 'polypeptide(L)'
;SEVKNHVSKWGKTNISAGWTIIPNALLENQSRLGLSCIDTMVLINLIMHWWEKDNPPRPSKKRLANMLGVSLKTVQRSFIHLEQCGA
;
A
#
# COMPACT_ATOMS: atom_id res chain seq x y z
N SER A 1 -15.10 22.73 5.79
CA SER A 1 -14.93 21.33 6.21
C SER A 1 -13.79 20.72 5.41
N GLU A 2 -13.01 19.83 6.02
CA GLU A 2 -11.87 19.14 5.38
C GLU A 2 -12.28 18.45 4.08
N VAL A 3 -13.49 17.92 4.02
CA VAL A 3 -14.09 17.31 2.81
C VAL A 3 -14.08 18.26 1.61
N LYS A 4 -14.37 19.57 1.80
CA LYS A 4 -14.34 20.55 0.68
C LYS A 4 -12.90 20.76 0.16
N ASN A 5 -11.90 20.77 1.05
CA ASN A 5 -10.50 20.92 0.66
C ASN A 5 -9.99 19.71 -0.13
N HIS A 6 -10.34 18.49 0.30
CA HIS A 6 -9.95 17.27 -0.42
C HIS A 6 -10.64 17.14 -1.78
N VAL A 7 -11.93 17.50 -1.88
CA VAL A 7 -12.64 17.55 -3.17
C VAL A 7 -12.01 18.58 -4.11
N SER A 8 -11.58 19.74 -3.59
CA SER A 8 -10.88 20.73 -4.42
C SER A 8 -9.53 20.22 -4.93
N LYS A 9 -8.81 19.43 -4.12
CA LYS A 9 -7.47 18.93 -4.48
C LYS A 9 -7.53 17.73 -5.42
N TRP A 10 -8.46 16.81 -5.20
CA TRP A 10 -8.46 15.50 -5.87
C TRP A 10 -9.70 15.26 -6.75
N GLY A 11 -10.71 16.13 -6.70
CA GLY A 11 -11.95 15.98 -7.46
C GLY A 11 -12.93 15.00 -6.81
N LYS A 12 -14.23 15.17 -7.11
CA LYS A 12 -15.31 14.37 -6.53
C LYS A 12 -15.16 12.88 -6.80
N THR A 13 -14.81 12.50 -8.04
CA THR A 13 -14.70 11.09 -8.44
C THR A 13 -13.68 10.33 -7.60
N ASN A 14 -12.51 10.92 -7.33
CA ASN A 14 -11.46 10.26 -6.55
C ASN A 14 -11.82 10.16 -5.07
N ILE A 15 -12.47 11.18 -4.50
CA ILE A 15 -13.01 11.13 -3.13
C ILE A 15 -14.07 10.04 -3.01
N SER A 16 -14.98 9.93 -3.98
CA SER A 16 -16.02 8.90 -4.00
C SER A 16 -15.48 7.47 -4.18
N ALA A 17 -14.33 7.31 -4.84
CA ALA A 17 -13.66 6.01 -4.97
C ALA A 17 -13.04 5.49 -3.66
N GLY A 18 -13.00 6.34 -2.63
CA GLY A 18 -12.38 6.04 -1.34
C GLY A 18 -10.89 6.35 -1.32
N TRP A 19 -10.31 6.29 -0.11
CA TRP A 19 -8.88 6.48 0.10
C TRP A 19 -8.39 5.54 1.19
N THR A 20 -7.08 5.25 1.16
CA THR A 20 -6.41 4.51 2.22
C THR A 20 -5.63 5.48 3.09
N ILE A 21 -5.86 5.42 4.41
CA ILE A 21 -5.06 6.18 5.37
C ILE A 21 -3.75 5.42 5.59
N ILE A 22 -2.63 6.08 5.32
CA ILE A 22 -1.29 5.53 5.54
C ILE A 22 -0.58 6.38 6.61
N PRO A 23 0.01 5.78 7.65
CA PRO A 23 0.80 6.54 8.62
C PRO A 23 1.99 7.24 7.95
N ASN A 24 2.12 8.56 8.15
CA ASN A 24 3.26 9.32 7.62
C ASN A 24 4.60 8.75 8.12
N ALA A 25 4.65 8.27 9.36
CA ALA A 25 5.84 7.62 9.90
C ALA A 25 6.32 6.42 9.06
N LEU A 26 5.42 5.65 8.46
CA LEU A 26 5.81 4.59 7.52
C LEU A 26 6.43 5.21 6.27
N LEU A 27 5.79 6.23 5.70
CA LEU A 27 6.21 6.85 4.45
C LEU A 27 7.53 7.60 4.56
N GLU A 28 7.78 8.26 5.68
CA GLU A 28 8.98 9.06 5.93
C GLU A 28 10.20 8.20 6.28
N ASN A 29 9.98 6.99 6.82
CA ASN A 29 11.04 6.16 7.36
C ASN A 29 11.30 4.87 6.56
N GLN A 30 10.72 4.73 5.36
CA GLN A 30 10.84 3.51 4.53
C GLN A 30 12.29 3.04 4.38
N SER A 31 13.19 3.96 3.99
CA SER A 31 14.61 3.64 3.81
C SER A 31 15.29 3.26 5.12
N ARG A 32 14.94 3.91 6.23
CA ARG A 32 15.47 3.57 7.57
C ARG A 32 14.96 2.20 8.04
N LEU A 33 13.76 1.81 7.62
CA LEU A 33 13.18 0.49 7.85
C LEU A 33 13.74 -0.58 6.89
N GLY A 34 14.68 -0.23 6.00
CA GLY A 34 15.25 -1.14 5.01
C GLY A 34 14.31 -1.46 3.84
N LEU A 35 13.15 -0.80 3.73
CA LEU A 35 12.15 -1.08 2.71
C LEU A 35 12.57 -0.50 1.35
N SER A 36 12.50 -1.32 0.31
CA SER A 36 12.59 -0.83 -1.07
C SER A 36 11.29 -0.14 -1.50
N CYS A 37 11.33 0.61 -2.60
CA CYS A 37 10.12 1.21 -3.18
C CYS A 37 9.04 0.16 -3.48
N ILE A 38 9.44 -1.06 -3.88
CA ILE A 38 8.48 -2.13 -4.12
C ILE A 38 7.88 -2.63 -2.81
N ASP A 39 8.69 -2.80 -1.76
CA ASP A 39 8.22 -3.24 -0.44
C ASP A 39 7.18 -2.28 0.13
N THR A 40 7.47 -0.98 0.07
CA THR A 40 6.52 0.05 0.46
C THR A 40 5.23 -0.04 -0.34
N MET A 41 5.31 -0.18 -1.67
CA MET A 41 4.12 -0.26 -2.51
C MET A 41 3.32 -1.53 -2.27
N VAL A 42 3.96 -2.66 -2.00
CA VAL A 42 3.29 -3.90 -1.59
C VAL A 42 2.59 -3.70 -0.24
N LEU A 43 3.24 -3.09 0.75
CA LEU A 43 2.64 -2.76 2.05
C LEU A 43 1.42 -1.84 1.91
N ILE A 44 1.52 -0.75 1.14
CA ILE A 44 0.39 0.17 0.91
C ILE A 44 -0.80 -0.59 0.30
N ASN A 45 -0.55 -1.49 -0.65
CA ASN A 45 -1.61 -2.30 -1.24
C ASN A 45 -2.19 -3.34 -0.28
N LEU A 46 -1.38 -3.87 0.64
CA LEU A 46 -1.88 -4.72 1.72
C LEU A 46 -2.79 -3.92 2.65
N ILE A 47 -2.37 -2.73 3.11
CA ILE A 47 -3.15 -1.84 3.97
C ILE A 47 -4.48 -1.45 3.30
N MET A 48 -4.46 -1.13 2.00
CA MET A 48 -5.67 -0.84 1.22
C MET A 48 -6.69 -1.99 1.21
N HIS A 49 -6.24 -3.23 1.43
CA HIS A 49 -7.08 -4.42 1.48
C HIS A 49 -7.33 -4.94 2.90
N TRP A 50 -6.73 -4.31 3.92
CA TRP A 50 -6.83 -4.73 5.32
C TRP A 50 -7.92 -3.94 6.04
N TRP A 51 -9.18 -4.33 5.81
CA TRP A 51 -10.35 -3.60 6.30
C TRP A 51 -10.71 -3.92 7.77
N GLU A 52 -10.35 -5.10 8.27
CA GLU A 52 -10.59 -5.53 9.64
C GLU A 52 -9.30 -6.05 10.27
N LYS A 53 -8.98 -5.59 11.48
CA LYS A 53 -7.74 -5.97 12.20
C LYS A 53 -7.52 -7.49 12.22
N ASP A 54 -8.58 -8.26 12.43
CA ASP A 54 -8.52 -9.71 12.60
C ASP A 54 -8.67 -10.49 11.28
N ASN A 55 -8.80 -9.79 10.14
CA ASN A 55 -8.92 -10.39 8.82
C ASN A 55 -7.78 -9.93 7.89
N PRO A 56 -6.62 -10.60 7.93
CA PRO A 56 -5.46 -10.20 7.17
C PRO A 56 -5.73 -10.29 5.65
N PRO A 57 -5.29 -9.29 4.88
CA PRO A 57 -5.54 -9.23 3.44
C PRO A 57 -4.78 -10.37 2.73
N ARG A 58 -5.45 -11.05 1.80
CA ARG A 58 -4.82 -12.04 0.91
C ARG A 58 -4.89 -11.61 -0.55
N PRO A 59 -4.22 -10.50 -0.94
CA PRO A 59 -4.24 -10.06 -2.32
C PRO A 59 -3.51 -11.08 -3.19
N SER A 60 -4.07 -11.32 -4.37
CA SER A 60 -3.38 -12.11 -5.39
C SER A 60 -2.06 -11.42 -5.76
N LYS A 61 -0.93 -12.12 -5.58
CA LYS A 61 0.41 -11.65 -5.97
C LYS A 61 0.47 -11.28 -7.46
N LYS A 62 -0.28 -12.00 -8.31
CA LYS A 62 -0.42 -11.68 -9.75
C LYS A 62 -1.15 -10.36 -9.99
N ARG A 63 -2.22 -10.09 -9.22
CA ARG A 63 -2.94 -8.82 -9.30
C ARG A 63 -2.07 -7.66 -8.82
N LEU A 64 -1.30 -7.84 -7.74
CA LEU A 64 -0.32 -6.86 -7.28
C LEU A 64 0.74 -6.59 -8.35
N ALA A 65 1.31 -7.62 -8.95
CA ALA A 65 2.32 -7.48 -9.99
C ALA A 65 1.79 -6.65 -11.19
N ASN A 66 0.58 -6.94 -11.65
CA ASN A 66 -0.06 -6.18 -12.72
C ASN A 66 -0.31 -4.72 -12.34
N MET A 67 -0.79 -4.47 -11.11
CA MET A 67 -1.08 -3.12 -10.62
C MET A 67 0.18 -2.28 -10.42
N LEU A 68 1.27 -2.92 -10.00
CA LEU A 68 2.57 -2.28 -9.80
C LEU A 68 3.42 -2.20 -11.08
N GLY A 69 2.99 -2.85 -12.18
CA GLY A 69 3.75 -2.88 -13.43
C GLY A 69 5.08 -3.63 -13.34
N VAL A 70 5.19 -4.63 -12.46
CA VAL A 70 6.42 -5.42 -12.23
C VAL A 70 6.18 -6.91 -12.43
N SER A 71 7.27 -7.70 -12.48
CA SER A 71 7.17 -9.15 -12.59
C SER A 71 6.55 -9.78 -11.32
N LEU A 72 5.89 -10.93 -11.47
CA LEU A 72 5.42 -11.72 -10.34
C LEU A 72 6.56 -12.08 -9.36
N LYS A 73 7.76 -12.36 -9.89
CA LYS A 73 8.95 -12.69 -9.11
C LYS A 73 9.42 -11.50 -8.26
N THR A 74 9.26 -10.27 -8.77
CA THR A 74 9.56 -9.05 -8.02
C THR A 74 8.65 -8.93 -6.80
N VAL A 75 7.34 -9.15 -6.99
CA VAL A 75 6.38 -9.13 -5.87
C VAL A 75 6.69 -10.27 -4.88
N GLN A 76 6.96 -11.48 -5.34
CA GLN A 76 7.30 -12.60 -4.45
C GLN A 76 8.55 -12.32 -3.59
N ARG A 77 9.60 -11.74 -4.18
CA ARG A 77 10.80 -11.32 -3.45
C ARG A 77 10.48 -10.26 -2.40
N SER A 78 9.60 -9.32 -2.73
CA SER A 78 9.15 -8.28 -1.81
C SER A 78 8.43 -8.88 -0.60
N PHE A 79 7.51 -9.85 -0.80
CA PHE A 79 6.88 -10.56 0.33
C PHE A 79 7.90 -11.24 1.24
N ILE A 80 8.89 -11.94 0.66
CA ILE A 80 9.95 -12.60 1.43
C ILE A 80 10.76 -11.58 2.24
N HIS A 81 11.09 -10.44 1.63
CA HIS A 81 11.84 -9.38 2.29
C HIS A 81 11.05 -8.74 3.43
N LEU A 82 9.76 -8.48 3.22
CA LEU A 82 8.86 -7.95 4.24
C LEU A 82 8.76 -8.89 5.45
N GLU A 83 8.61 -10.20 5.22
CA GLU A 83 8.62 -11.21 6.29
C GLU A 83 9.94 -11.20 7.09
N GLN A 84 11.08 -10.95 6.42
CA GLN A 84 12.40 -10.84 7.06
C GLN A 84 12.56 -9.56 7.88
N CYS A 85 11.91 -8.46 7.47
CA CYS A 85 11.89 -7.20 8.20
C CYS A 85 10.92 -7.20 9.40
N GLY A 86 10.18 -8.30 9.62
CA GLY A 86 9.21 -8.42 10.71
C GLY A 86 7.87 -7.72 10.44
N ALA A 87 7.53 -7.51 9.16
CA ALA A 87 6.24 -6.98 8.72
C ALA A 87 5.23 -8.10 8.42
#